data_AF-A0A4Z1E4S7-F1
#
_entry.id   AF-A0A4Z1E4S7-F1
#
_cell.length_a   1.000
_cell.length_b   1.000
_cell.length_c   1.000
_cell.angle_alpha   90.00
_cell.angle_beta   90.00
_cell.angle_gamma   90.00
#
_symmetry.space_group_name_H-M   'P 1'
#
loop_
_entity.id
_entity.type
_entity.pdbx_description
1 polymer ?
#
loop_
_entity_poly.entity_id
_entity_poly.type
_entity_poly.pdbx_seq_one_letter_code
_entity_poly.pdbx_strand_id
1 'polypeptide(L)'
;MPIPATFHNGKKTFTVLENNPEVMNALAKKLGLSSDLVFYDVYSLTDPGLWSMIPRPVHALLVILPLTPSWNTSRLAEDTPPSVYEGSGRDEPVIWFKQTIGHACGSIGLLHCLINGPTK
;
A
#
# COMPACT_ATOMS: atom_id res chain seq x y z
N MET A 1 22.77 3.63 2.25
CA MET A 1 22.67 3.65 0.77
C MET A 1 21.29 3.14 0.39
N PRO A 2 20.52 3.81 -0.48
CA PRO A 2 19.32 3.17 -1.02
C PRO A 2 19.75 1.93 -1.80
N ILE A 3 19.09 0.80 -1.56
CA ILE A 3 19.36 -0.43 -2.29
C ILE A 3 19.00 -0.16 -3.77
N PRO A 4 19.93 -0.33 -4.72
CA PRO A 4 19.68 -0.02 -6.11
C PRO A 4 18.63 -0.96 -6.71
N ALA A 5 17.87 -0.44 -7.67
CA ALA A 5 16.95 -1.25 -8.45
C ALA A 5 17.72 -2.27 -9.30
N THR A 6 17.19 -3.47 -9.43
CA THR A 6 17.71 -4.52 -10.31
C THR A 6 16.80 -4.70 -11.52
N PHE A 7 17.29 -5.40 -12.54
CA PHE A 7 16.49 -5.78 -13.71
C PHE A 7 16.44 -7.30 -13.80
N HIS A 8 15.24 -7.86 -13.81
CA HIS A 8 15.00 -9.30 -14.01
C HIS A 8 14.14 -9.46 -15.27
N ASN A 9 14.66 -10.15 -16.28
CA ASN A 9 14.00 -10.33 -17.60
C ASN A 9 13.49 -9.02 -18.21
N GLY A 10 14.30 -7.95 -18.16
CA GLY A 10 13.95 -6.62 -18.68
C GLY A 10 12.99 -5.81 -17.79
N LYS A 11 12.48 -6.38 -16.69
CA LYS A 11 11.60 -5.69 -15.74
C LYS A 11 12.41 -5.09 -14.59
N LYS A 12 12.23 -3.79 -14.34
CA LYS A 12 12.78 -3.11 -13.15
C LYS A 12 12.14 -3.71 -11.90
N THR A 13 12.96 -4.01 -10.90
CA THR A 13 12.56 -4.69 -9.67
C THR A 13 13.26 -4.03 -8.47
N PHE A 14 12.54 -3.91 -7.37
CA PHE A 14 13.07 -3.42 -6.10
C PHE A 14 13.27 -4.56 -5.10
N THR A 15 13.99 -4.29 -4.03
CA THR A 15 13.92 -5.13 -2.83
C THR A 15 12.53 -5.01 -2.21
N VAL A 16 11.95 -6.14 -1.83
CA VAL A 16 10.64 -6.18 -1.16
C VAL A 16 10.73 -5.39 0.15
N LEU A 17 9.79 -4.48 0.39
CA LEU A 17 9.64 -3.85 1.69
C LEU A 17 8.96 -4.79 2.66
N GLU A 18 9.52 -4.90 3.86
CA GLU A 18 8.86 -5.56 4.98
C GLU A 18 7.68 -4.70 5.45
N ASN A 19 6.49 -5.30 5.59
CA ASN A 19 5.32 -4.60 6.11
C ASN A 19 5.39 -4.52 7.64
N ASN A 20 6.24 -3.61 8.11
CA ASN A 20 6.54 -3.37 9.51
C ASN A 20 6.46 -1.86 9.78
N PRO A 21 5.81 -1.42 10.87
CA PRO A 21 5.71 -0.01 11.24
C PRO A 21 7.05 0.74 11.24
N GLU A 22 8.15 0.14 11.72
CA GLU A 22 9.47 0.78 11.74
C GLU A 22 9.95 1.13 10.32
N VAL A 23 9.77 0.20 9.39
CA VAL A 23 10.14 0.37 7.97
C VAL A 23 9.23 1.41 7.30
N MET A 24 7.91 1.29 7.50
CA MET A 24 6.92 2.17 6.87
C MET A 24 7.03 3.60 7.39
N ASN A 25 7.15 3.80 8.70
CA ASN A 25 7.31 5.13 9.31
C ASN A 25 8.62 5.79 8.89
N ALA A 26 9.73 5.03 8.83
CA ALA A 26 11.01 5.56 8.37
C ALA A 26 10.96 6.00 6.90
N LEU A 27 10.26 5.26 6.03
CA LEU A 27 10.08 5.63 4.63
C LEU A 27 9.11 6.80 4.46
N ALA A 28 7.96 6.77 5.14
CA ALA A 28 6.96 7.83 5.09
C ALA A 28 7.54 9.19 5.50
N LYS A 29 8.33 9.23 6.58
CA LYS A 29 9.04 10.43 7.02
C LYS A 29 10.01 10.96 5.95
N LYS A 30 10.75 10.08 5.27
CA LYS A 30 11.65 10.47 4.17
C LYS A 30 10.90 11.03 2.95
N LEU A 31 9.65 10.59 2.75
CA LEU A 31 8.76 11.08 1.70
C LEU A 31 8.02 12.36 2.11
N GLY A 32 8.22 12.86 3.33
CA GLY A 32 7.67 14.14 3.79
C GLY A 32 6.33 14.03 4.54
N LEU A 33 5.93 12.84 5.00
CA LEU A 33 4.75 12.71 5.85
C LEU A 33 4.94 13.46 7.18
N SER A 34 3.88 14.12 7.66
CA SER A 34 3.87 14.75 9.00
C SER A 34 4.19 13.73 10.09
N SER A 35 4.88 14.16 11.14
CA SER A 35 5.10 13.36 12.36
C SER A 35 3.83 13.04 13.13
N ASP A 36 2.72 13.70 12.81
CA ASP A 36 1.42 13.44 13.44
C ASP A 36 0.75 12.15 12.92
N LEU A 37 1.26 11.60 11.82
CA LEU A 37 0.76 10.38 11.19
C LEU A 37 1.80 9.27 11.32
N VAL A 38 1.37 8.14 11.88
CA VAL A 38 2.23 7.01 12.21
C VAL A 38 1.49 5.70 11.92
N PHE A 39 2.19 4.73 11.33
CA PHE A 39 1.74 3.36 11.19
C PHE A 39 1.91 2.61 12.52
N TYR A 40 0.89 1.83 12.88
CA TYR A 40 0.88 0.93 14.03
C TYR A 40 0.59 -0.49 13.56
N ASP A 41 1.10 -1.48 14.30
CA ASP A 41 0.70 -2.87 14.10
C ASP A 41 -0.78 -3.08 14.43
N VAL A 42 -1.42 -3.96 13.67
CA VAL A 42 -2.79 -4.41 13.91
C VAL A 42 -2.75 -5.85 14.40
N TYR A 43 -2.87 -6.05 15.71
CA TYR A 43 -2.77 -7.38 16.32
C TYR A 43 -4.02 -8.26 16.10
N SER A 44 -5.17 -7.65 15.81
CA SER A 44 -6.41 -8.38 15.52
C SER A 44 -7.32 -7.57 14.62
N LEU A 45 -8.09 -8.26 13.77
CA LEU A 45 -9.15 -7.68 12.93
C LEU A 45 -10.55 -7.89 13.50
N THR A 46 -10.66 -8.41 14.72
CA THR A 46 -11.96 -8.75 15.33
C THR A 46 -12.05 -8.45 16.82
N ASP A 47 -10.94 -8.13 17.49
CA ASP A 47 -10.90 -7.83 18.92
C ASP A 47 -10.88 -6.31 19.16
N PRO A 48 -11.99 -5.71 19.65
CA PRO A 48 -12.06 -4.27 19.93
C PRO A 48 -11.08 -3.82 21.03
N GLY A 49 -10.71 -4.70 21.96
CA GLY A 49 -9.74 -4.41 23.00
C GLY A 49 -8.35 -4.11 22.42
N LEU A 50 -7.92 -4.92 21.45
CA LEU A 50 -6.66 -4.69 20.73
C LEU A 50 -6.72 -3.46 19.81
N TRP A 51 -7.89 -3.12 19.27
CA TRP A 51 -8.08 -1.91 18.46
C TRP A 51 -7.98 -0.61 19.23
N SER A 52 -8.25 -0.65 20.53
CA SER A 52 -8.19 0.52 21.41
C SER A 52 -6.76 1.03 21.63
N MET A 53 -5.76 0.19 21.33
CA MET A 53 -4.34 0.52 21.40
C MET A 53 -3.87 1.43 20.27
N ILE A 54 -4.65 1.53 19.17
CA ILE A 54 -4.31 2.34 18.00
C ILE A 54 -4.98 3.71 18.13
N PRO A 55 -4.21 4.82 18.14
CA PRO A 55 -4.77 6.17 18.19
C PRO A 55 -5.76 6.45 17.07
N ARG A 56 -6.73 7.33 17.36
CA ARG A 56 -7.80 7.72 16.42
C ARG A 56 -7.67 9.20 16.02
N PRO A 57 -8.08 9.58 14.80
CA PRO A 57 -8.68 8.73 13.75
C PRO A 57 -7.65 7.83 13.04
N VAL A 58 -8.13 6.76 12.39
CA VAL A 58 -7.33 5.93 11.48
C VAL A 58 -7.68 6.32 10.04
N HIS A 59 -6.65 6.56 9.22
CA HIS A 59 -6.82 7.06 7.85
C HIS A 59 -6.67 5.99 6.78
N ALA A 60 -5.89 4.93 7.04
CA ALA A 60 -5.65 3.86 6.09
C ALA A 60 -5.29 2.56 6.81
N LEU A 61 -5.47 1.43 6.13
CA LEU A 61 -5.03 0.10 6.55
C LEU A 61 -4.19 -0.52 5.43
N LEU A 62 -2.94 -0.89 5.73
CA LEU A 62 -2.03 -1.54 4.78
C LEU A 62 -1.87 -3.01 5.15
N VAL A 63 -2.37 -3.90 4.29
CA VAL A 63 -2.41 -5.35 4.56
C VAL A 63 -1.49 -6.09 3.59
N ILE A 64 -0.75 -7.06 4.11
CA ILE A 64 -0.09 -8.09 3.30
C ILE A 64 -0.85 -9.40 3.42
N LEU A 65 -1.10 -10.04 2.29
CA LEU A 65 -1.75 -11.35 2.21
C LEU A 65 -0.95 -12.25 1.26
N PRO A 66 -0.82 -13.55 1.56
CA PRO A 66 -0.22 -14.48 0.63
C PRO A 66 -1.12 -14.62 -0.61
N LEU A 67 -0.56 -14.45 -1.80
CA LEU A 67 -1.29 -14.65 -3.04
C LEU A 67 -1.45 -16.15 -3.32
N THR A 68 -2.48 -16.77 -2.73
CA THR A 68 -2.78 -18.18 -2.94
C THR A 68 -3.30 -18.44 -4.36
N PRO A 69 -3.16 -19.67 -4.90
CA PRO A 69 -3.69 -19.99 -6.23
C PRO A 69 -5.20 -19.76 -6.38
N SER A 70 -5.97 -20.06 -5.33
CA SER A 70 -7.42 -19.80 -5.31
C SER A 70 -7.71 -18.31 -5.38
N TRP A 71 -7.07 -17.51 -4.52
CA TRP A 71 -7.28 -16.05 -4.51
C TRP A 71 -6.84 -15.40 -5.82
N ASN A 72 -5.72 -15.84 -6.40
CA ASN A 72 -5.27 -15.37 -7.72
C ASN A 72 -6.32 -15.65 -8.81
N THR A 73 -6.88 -16.87 -8.83
CA THR A 73 -7.95 -17.23 -9.77
C THR A 73 -9.19 -16.32 -9.58
N SER A 74 -9.61 -16.09 -8.33
CA SER A 74 -10.73 -15.21 -8.02
C SER A 74 -10.49 -13.77 -8.50
N ARG A 75 -9.29 -13.23 -8.26
CA ARG A 75 -8.91 -11.88 -8.67
C ARG A 75 -8.88 -11.70 -10.18
N LEU A 76 -8.34 -12.69 -10.90
CA LEU A 76 -8.33 -12.68 -12.37
C LEU A 76 -9.74 -12.76 -12.96
N ALA A 77 -10.64 -13.53 -12.33
CA ALA A 77 -12.03 -13.64 -12.76
C ALA A 77 -12.79 -12.32 -12.52
N GLU A 78 -12.57 -11.65 -11.38
CA GLU A 78 -13.17 -10.35 -11.08
C GLU A 78 -12.71 -9.24 -12.03
N ASP A 79 -11.44 -9.29 -12.47
CA ASP A 79 -10.87 -8.33 -13.42
C ASP A 79 -11.23 -8.64 -14.89
N THR A 80 -12.04 -9.69 -15.17
CA THR A 80 -12.37 -10.12 -16.53
C THR A 80 -13.87 -9.97 -16.85
N PRO A 81 -14.26 -9.26 -17.92
CA PRO A 81 -13.39 -8.51 -18.82
C PRO A 81 -12.86 -7.24 -18.15
N PRO A 82 -11.64 -6.79 -18.49
CA PRO A 82 -11.09 -5.57 -17.92
C PRO A 82 -11.94 -4.38 -18.34
N SER A 83 -12.52 -3.68 -17.36
CA SER A 83 -13.11 -2.37 -17.59
C SER A 83 -12.00 -1.31 -17.52
N VAL A 84 -11.94 -0.44 -18.54
CA VAL A 84 -11.02 0.69 -18.51
C VAL A 84 -11.69 1.81 -17.75
N TYR A 85 -11.06 2.25 -16.67
CA TYR A 85 -11.48 3.47 -15.98
C TYR A 85 -11.06 4.68 -16.81
N GLU A 86 -12.02 5.46 -17.31
CA GLU A 86 -11.78 6.64 -18.16
C GLU A 86 -11.84 7.97 -17.38
N GLY A 87 -12.14 7.92 -16.08
CA GLY A 87 -12.16 9.11 -15.22
C GLY A 87 -10.77 9.74 -15.08
N SER A 88 -10.74 11.07 -15.02
CA SER A 88 -9.52 11.85 -14.80
C SER A 88 -9.85 13.25 -14.29
N GLY A 89 -8.89 13.87 -13.59
CA GLY A 89 -9.00 15.24 -13.10
C GLY A 89 -8.96 15.36 -11.59
N ARG A 90 -9.26 16.55 -11.08
CA ARG A 90 -9.18 16.87 -9.64
C ARG A 90 -10.38 16.36 -8.84
N ASP A 91 -11.47 16.06 -9.54
CA ASP A 91 -12.74 15.62 -8.95
C ASP A 91 -12.79 14.10 -8.76
N GLU A 92 -11.73 13.39 -9.16
CA GLU A 92 -11.58 11.96 -8.94
C GLU A 92 -11.52 11.63 -7.44
N PRO A 93 -12.29 10.63 -6.96
CA PRO A 93 -12.41 10.36 -5.53
C PRO A 93 -11.14 9.76 -4.92
N VAL A 94 -10.31 9.11 -5.75
CA VAL A 94 -9.07 8.45 -5.34
C VAL A 94 -7.99 8.60 -6.42
N ILE A 95 -6.74 8.63 -5.99
CA ILE A 95 -5.57 8.49 -6.85
C ILE A 95 -5.11 7.04 -6.79
N TRP A 96 -5.11 6.39 -7.95
CA TRP A 96 -4.68 5.01 -8.10
C TRP A 96 -3.50 4.90 -9.07
N PHE A 97 -2.62 3.95 -8.80
CA PHE A 97 -1.43 3.69 -9.61
C PHE A 97 -1.32 2.20 -9.89
N LYS A 98 -1.16 1.85 -11.17
CA LYS A 98 -0.82 0.49 -11.57
C LYS A 98 0.60 0.17 -11.15
N GLN A 99 0.79 -0.92 -10.41
CA GLN A 99 2.14 -1.43 -10.15
C GLN A 99 2.74 -2.03 -11.42
N THR A 100 3.80 -1.40 -11.93
CA THR A 100 4.56 -1.88 -13.10
C THR A 100 5.97 -2.37 -12.73
N ILE A 101 6.46 -2.03 -11.54
CA ILE A 101 7.78 -2.42 -11.02
C ILE A 101 7.67 -3.71 -10.18
N GLY A 102 8.59 -4.64 -10.39
CA GLY A 102 8.67 -5.90 -9.63
C GLY A 102 8.94 -5.64 -8.15
N HIS A 103 8.28 -6.40 -7.27
CA HIS A 103 8.46 -6.31 -5.81
C HIS A 103 8.17 -4.94 -5.16
N ALA A 104 7.57 -4.01 -5.91
CA ALA A 104 7.26 -2.67 -5.43
C ALA A 104 5.92 -2.54 -4.70
N CYS A 105 5.24 -3.65 -4.37
CA CYS A 105 3.90 -3.62 -3.78
C CYS A 105 3.84 -2.87 -2.45
N GLY A 106 4.85 -3.04 -1.57
CA GLY A 106 4.91 -2.28 -0.32
C GLY A 106 5.04 -0.77 -0.54
N SER A 107 5.83 -0.34 -1.53
CA SER A 107 5.99 1.08 -1.86
C SER A 107 4.74 1.67 -2.50
N ILE A 108 4.09 0.92 -3.40
CA ILE A 108 2.83 1.34 -4.04
C ILE A 108 1.69 1.40 -3.01
N GLY A 109 1.58 0.39 -2.14
CA GLY A 109 0.60 0.38 -1.05
C GLY A 109 0.80 1.54 -0.09
N LEU A 110 2.04 1.80 0.36
CA LEU A 110 2.35 2.98 1.17
C LEU A 110 1.95 4.26 0.46
N LEU A 111 2.34 4.44 -0.80
CA LEU A 111 1.99 5.62 -1.59
C LEU A 111 0.47 5.82 -1.66
N HIS A 112 -0.31 4.77 -1.89
CA HIS A 112 -1.77 4.84 -1.88
C HIS A 112 -2.34 5.26 -0.52
N CYS A 113 -1.77 4.81 0.59
CA CYS A 113 -2.17 5.26 1.93
C CYS A 113 -1.90 6.76 2.13
N LEU A 114 -0.75 7.26 1.68
CA LEU A 114 -0.34 8.65 1.95
C LEU A 114 -1.13 9.67 1.12
N ILE A 115 -1.37 9.40 -0.16
CA ILE A 115 -1.96 10.38 -1.10
C ILE A 115 -3.49 10.47 -1.03
N ASN A 116 -4.15 9.42 -0.53
CA ASN A 116 -5.60 9.35 -0.44
C ASN A 116 -6.13 9.69 0.96
N GLY A 117 -5.25 10.13 1.87
CA GLY A 117 -5.64 10.59 3.20
C GLY A 117 -6.50 11.86 3.14
N PRO A 118 -7.37 12.10 4.14
CA PRO A 118 -8.24 13.28 4.19
C PRO A 118 -7.47 14.59 4.42
N THR A 119 -6.22 14.51 4.89
CA THR A 119 -5.31 15.64 5.04
C THR A 119 -4.56 15.86 3.72
N LYS A 120 -5.25 16.46 2.74
CA LYS A 120 -4.59 17.06 1.56
C LYS A 120 -3.84 18.33 1.94
#